data_AF-A0A6J4MBQ9-F1
#
_entry.id   AF-A0A6J4MBQ9-F1
#
_cell.length_a   1.000
_cell.length_b   1.000
_cell.length_c   1.000
_cell.angle_alpha   90.00
_cell.angle_beta   90.00
_cell.angle_gamma   90.00
#
_symmetry.space_group_name_H-M   'P 1'
#
loop_
_entity.id
_entity.type
_entity.pdbx_description
1 polymer ?
#
loop_
_entity_poly.entity_id
_entity_poly.type
_entity_poly.pdbx_seq_one_letter_code
_entity_poly.pdbx_strand_id
1 'polypeptide(L)'
;MRLCASDALRGPSFLSPRNRTRHLRNRSRAGMMHEGVYLVLLVVLVSSPAGLSAQDERPSDAHHRDQCRLAGQVLQTSYPRPKHEWALEAIRSCDPEVAVPALVQSWTKAPADTAHLMRLYRAGRRYRDGRLYTTVRTLASDPARPRPIRIAALAGLAAQVEPRIAMDLNLLRPISGLRGRWQSIWFWDNHGYSVVGAVPLPPDARAEVRRIADGIAKAHARDALADSAVRLVRFLDVEF
;
A
#
# COMPACT_ATOMS: atom_id res chain seq x y z
N MET A 1 35.84 50.39 0.73
CA MET A 1 36.78 50.73 -0.37
C MET A 1 37.63 49.50 -0.66
N ARG A 2 37.89 49.25 -1.95
CA ARG A 2 38.51 48.06 -2.60
C ARG A 2 37.56 46.95 -3.04
N LEU A 3 37.18 47.14 -4.30
CA LEU A 3 36.75 46.22 -5.33
C LEU A 3 37.76 45.09 -5.58
N CYS A 4 37.26 43.96 -6.10
CA CYS A 4 37.79 43.08 -7.17
C CYS A 4 37.05 41.73 -7.06
N ALA A 5 36.71 40.99 -8.11
CA ALA A 5 36.55 41.21 -9.54
C ALA A 5 35.81 39.97 -10.05
N SER A 6 35.08 40.16 -11.15
CA SER A 6 34.30 39.19 -11.91
C SER A 6 35.12 37.99 -12.40
N ASP A 7 34.47 36.84 -12.59
CA ASP A 7 34.74 36.04 -13.78
C ASP A 7 33.58 35.15 -14.21
N ALA A 8 33.46 35.07 -15.53
CA ALA A 8 32.34 34.59 -16.31
C ALA A 8 32.46 33.10 -16.64
N LEU A 9 31.32 32.40 -16.72
CA LEU A 9 31.23 31.12 -17.44
C LEU A 9 29.97 31.07 -18.31
N ARG A 10 30.23 31.18 -19.63
CA ARG A 10 29.46 30.63 -20.76
C ARG A 10 29.34 29.11 -20.56
N GLY A 11 28.32 28.36 -20.99
CA GLY A 11 27.10 28.60 -21.76
C GLY A 11 26.34 27.26 -21.88
N PRO A 12 25.20 27.16 -22.59
CA PRO A 12 24.58 25.87 -22.90
C PRO A 12 24.56 25.61 -24.41
N SER A 13 25.24 24.55 -24.83
CA SER A 13 25.09 23.95 -26.16
C SER A 13 24.98 22.44 -26.00
N PHE A 14 23.77 21.90 -25.95
CA PHE A 14 23.54 20.48 -26.26
C PHE A 14 22.25 20.34 -27.07
N LEU A 15 22.47 20.11 -28.36
CA LEU A 15 21.50 19.66 -29.34
C LEU A 15 21.21 18.15 -29.14
N SER A 16 19.92 17.81 -29.26
CA SER A 16 19.25 16.59 -29.79
C SER A 16 20.04 15.26 -29.94
N PRO A 17 19.39 14.09 -29.75
CA PRO A 17 18.66 13.54 -30.90
C PRO A 17 17.34 12.80 -30.61
N ARG A 18 16.45 12.94 -31.60
CA ARG A 18 15.35 12.08 -32.04
C ARG A 18 15.51 10.57 -31.74
N ASN A 19 14.45 9.93 -31.28
CA ASN A 19 14.11 8.51 -31.49
C ASN A 19 12.71 8.26 -30.92
N ARG A 20 11.79 7.47 -31.47
CA ARG A 20 11.65 6.74 -32.72
C ARG A 20 10.18 6.28 -32.70
N THR A 21 9.36 6.74 -33.63
CA THR A 21 7.99 6.28 -33.82
C THR A 21 7.99 4.79 -34.18
N ARG A 22 7.42 3.94 -33.32
CA ARG A 22 7.09 2.55 -33.69
C ARG A 22 5.58 2.43 -33.85
N HIS A 23 5.15 2.50 -35.11
CA HIS A 23 3.91 1.90 -35.56
C HIS A 23 3.99 0.38 -35.36
N LEU A 24 3.06 -0.20 -34.61
CA LEU A 24 2.76 -1.62 -34.72
C LEU A 24 1.36 -1.79 -35.29
N ARG A 25 1.36 -2.54 -36.39
CA ARG A 25 0.25 -2.83 -37.29
C ARG A 25 -0.82 -3.67 -36.61
N ASN A 26 -2.06 -3.25 -36.83
CA ASN A 26 -3.23 -4.13 -36.93
C ASN A 26 -2.94 -5.29 -37.90
N ARG A 27 -3.15 -6.52 -37.44
CA ARG A 27 -3.49 -7.66 -38.30
C ARG A 27 -4.78 -8.29 -37.80
N SER A 28 -5.82 -8.04 -38.56
CA SER A 28 -7.12 -8.70 -38.51
C SER A 28 -7.07 -10.07 -39.19
N ARG A 29 -8.16 -10.83 -38.98
CA ARG A 29 -8.66 -12.01 -39.72
C ARG A 29 -8.02 -13.35 -39.34
N ALA A 30 -8.70 -14.49 -39.44
CA ALA A 30 -10.10 -14.91 -39.57
C ALA A 30 -10.01 -16.44 -39.69
N GLY A 31 -11.05 -17.15 -39.28
CA GLY A 31 -11.20 -18.60 -39.52
C GLY A 31 -11.50 -19.34 -38.22
N MET A 32 -12.38 -20.32 -38.16
CA MET A 32 -13.20 -20.94 -39.21
C MET A 32 -14.23 -21.80 -38.46
N MET A 33 -15.46 -21.82 -38.96
CA MET A 33 -16.53 -22.70 -38.50
C MET A 33 -16.23 -24.17 -38.86
N HIS A 34 -16.65 -25.10 -38.01
CA HIS A 34 -17.67 -26.13 -38.29
C HIS A 34 -17.43 -27.44 -37.52
N GLU A 35 -18.50 -27.84 -36.83
CA GLU A 35 -19.11 -29.18 -36.79
C GLU A 35 -18.27 -30.41 -36.44
N GLY A 36 -18.73 -31.11 -35.40
CA GLY A 36 -18.18 -32.41 -35.02
C GLY A 36 -19.00 -33.12 -33.94
N VAL A 37 -20.16 -33.65 -34.35
CA VAL A 37 -20.73 -34.95 -33.93
C VAL A 37 -20.99 -35.19 -32.44
N TYR A 38 -22.29 -35.19 -32.10
CA TYR A 38 -22.87 -35.82 -30.92
C TYR A 38 -22.69 -37.34 -30.97
N LEU A 39 -22.08 -37.92 -29.93
CA LEU A 39 -22.25 -39.34 -29.60
C LEU A 39 -22.76 -39.45 -28.16
N VAL A 40 -24.04 -39.76 -28.04
CA VAL A 40 -24.72 -40.07 -26.79
C VAL A 40 -24.34 -41.50 -26.39
N LEU A 41 -23.48 -41.65 -25.37
CA LEU A 41 -23.30 -42.94 -24.69
C LEU A 41 -24.04 -42.89 -23.35
N LEU A 42 -25.17 -43.59 -23.31
CA LEU A 42 -26.04 -43.72 -22.16
C LEU A 42 -25.57 -44.93 -21.34
N VAL A 43 -24.73 -44.68 -20.33
CA VAL A 43 -24.28 -45.71 -19.37
C VAL A 43 -25.04 -45.52 -18.06
N VAL A 44 -25.99 -46.41 -17.82
CA VAL A 44 -26.66 -46.59 -16.53
C VAL A 44 -25.86 -47.62 -15.73
N LEU A 45 -25.14 -47.18 -14.69
CA LEU A 45 -24.51 -48.10 -13.73
C LEU A 45 -24.60 -47.55 -12.29
N VAL A 46 -25.48 -48.21 -11.53
CA VAL A 46 -25.38 -48.62 -10.11
C VAL A 46 -25.22 -47.52 -9.05
N SER A 47 -26.34 -47.25 -8.36
CA SER A 47 -26.41 -46.45 -7.14
C SER A 47 -25.95 -47.25 -5.92
N SER A 48 -24.72 -47.01 -5.47
CA SER A 48 -24.29 -47.35 -4.11
C SER A 48 -24.46 -46.12 -3.21
N PRO A 49 -25.27 -46.14 -2.13
CA PRO A 49 -25.29 -45.07 -1.15
C PRO A 49 -24.11 -45.27 -0.18
N ALA A 50 -22.88 -45.11 -0.68
CA ALA A 50 -21.73 -44.89 0.18
C ALA A 50 -21.66 -43.38 0.42
N GLY A 51 -21.77 -42.96 1.68
CA GLY A 51 -21.94 -41.57 2.09
C GLY A 51 -21.01 -40.60 1.37
N LEU A 52 -21.60 -39.84 0.44
CA LEU A 52 -21.00 -38.62 -0.10
C LEU A 52 -21.08 -37.53 0.99
N SER A 53 -20.13 -37.56 1.92
CA SER A 53 -19.59 -36.30 2.41
C SER A 53 -18.61 -35.81 1.34
N ALA A 54 -19.14 -35.38 0.19
CA ALA A 54 -18.35 -34.66 -0.79
C ALA A 54 -17.90 -33.37 -0.11
N GLN A 55 -16.64 -33.36 0.29
CA GLN A 55 -15.91 -32.19 0.74
C GLN A 55 -15.93 -31.18 -0.41
N ASP A 56 -16.94 -30.33 -0.42
CA ASP A 56 -17.03 -29.17 -1.28
C ASP A 56 -16.11 -28.04 -0.72
N GLU A 57 -14.92 -28.41 -0.25
CA GLU A 57 -13.82 -27.45 -0.15
C GLU A 57 -13.43 -27.12 -1.57
N ARG A 58 -13.99 -26.02 -2.09
CA ARG A 58 -13.62 -25.49 -3.40
C ARG A 58 -12.08 -25.42 -3.44
N PRO A 59 -11.41 -26.03 -4.43
CA PRO A 59 -9.94 -26.01 -4.52
C PRO A 59 -9.32 -24.60 -4.44
N SER A 60 -10.12 -23.56 -4.74
CA SER A 60 -9.79 -22.15 -4.52
C SER A 60 -9.44 -21.81 -3.07
N ASP A 61 -10.13 -22.42 -2.11
CA ASP A 61 -10.07 -22.03 -0.71
C ASP A 61 -8.81 -22.59 -0.05
N ALA A 62 -8.49 -23.85 -0.33
CA ALA A 62 -7.22 -24.45 0.10
C ALA A 62 -6.01 -23.70 -0.50
N HIS A 63 -6.06 -23.40 -1.79
CA HIS A 63 -5.01 -22.64 -2.47
C HIS A 63 -4.83 -21.24 -1.86
N HIS A 64 -5.94 -20.53 -1.59
CA HIS A 64 -5.90 -19.20 -0.98
C HIS A 64 -5.30 -19.22 0.43
N ARG A 65 -5.70 -20.18 1.27
CA ARG A 65 -5.13 -20.38 2.61
C ARG A 65 -3.62 -20.62 2.56
N ASP A 66 -3.15 -21.43 1.61
CA ASP A 66 -1.72 -21.67 1.41
C ASP A 66 -0.97 -20.42 0.93
N GLN A 67 -1.55 -19.63 0.01
CA GLN A 67 -0.98 -18.36 -0.41
C GLN A 67 -0.87 -17.38 0.77
N CYS A 68 -1.90 -17.30 1.62
CA CYS A 68 -1.90 -16.45 2.81
C CYS A 68 -0.85 -16.87 3.83
N ARG A 69 -0.74 -18.17 4.10
CA ARG A 69 0.30 -18.74 4.97
C ARG A 69 1.69 -18.39 4.44
N LEU A 70 1.94 -18.60 3.15
CA LEU A 70 3.23 -18.29 2.53
C LEU A 70 3.52 -16.78 2.56
N ALA A 71 2.54 -15.93 2.24
CA ALA A 71 2.70 -14.48 2.31
C ALA A 71 3.05 -14.01 3.73
N GLY A 72 2.35 -14.54 4.75
CA GLY A 72 2.63 -14.26 6.15
C GLY A 72 4.07 -14.63 6.53
N GLN A 73 4.53 -15.83 6.15
CA GLN A 73 5.91 -16.29 6.38
C GLN A 73 6.95 -15.39 5.73
N VAL A 74 6.74 -15.00 4.47
CA VAL A 74 7.66 -14.13 3.72
C VAL A 74 7.77 -12.76 4.39
N LEU A 75 6.66 -12.17 4.83
CA LEU A 75 6.66 -10.86 5.49
C LEU A 75 7.28 -10.90 6.89
N GLN A 76 7.07 -11.98 7.64
CA GLN A 76 7.65 -12.13 8.98
C GLN A 76 9.18 -12.31 8.94
N THR A 77 9.65 -13.16 8.03
CA THR A 77 11.07 -13.53 7.91
C THR A 77 11.85 -12.59 6.98
N SER A 78 11.15 -11.83 6.15
CA SER A 78 11.73 -11.08 5.02
C SER A 78 12.43 -11.96 3.98
N TYR A 79 12.14 -13.27 3.94
CA TYR A 79 12.73 -14.25 3.04
C TYR A 79 11.67 -15.12 2.32
N PRO A 80 11.84 -15.43 1.02
CA PRO A 80 12.91 -14.96 0.14
C PRO A 80 12.63 -13.52 -0.33
N ARG A 81 13.67 -12.68 -0.37
CA ARG A 81 13.57 -11.25 -0.73
C ARG A 81 12.81 -10.98 -2.04
N PRO A 82 12.99 -11.76 -3.13
CA PRO A 82 12.24 -11.52 -4.38
C PRO A 82 10.72 -11.67 -4.24
N LYS A 83 10.24 -12.39 -3.22
CA LYS A 83 8.80 -12.59 -2.99
C LYS A 83 8.18 -11.55 -2.04
N HIS A 84 8.96 -10.63 -1.48
CA HIS A 84 8.43 -9.66 -0.51
C HIS A 84 7.34 -8.77 -1.12
N GLU A 85 7.52 -8.33 -2.37
CA GLU A 85 6.51 -7.53 -3.06
C GLU A 85 5.22 -8.29 -3.34
N TRP A 86 5.35 -9.54 -3.81
CA TRP A 86 4.22 -10.45 -3.99
C TRP A 86 3.50 -10.68 -2.65
N ALA A 87 4.23 -10.88 -1.56
CA ALA A 87 3.66 -11.15 -0.25
C ALA A 87 2.85 -9.94 0.27
N LEU A 88 3.32 -8.71 0.07
CA LEU A 88 2.54 -7.51 0.43
C LEU A 88 1.24 -7.37 -0.38
N GLU A 89 1.20 -7.87 -1.62
CA GLU A 89 -0.04 -7.86 -2.40
C GLU A 89 -0.98 -9.01 -1.98
N ALA A 90 -0.45 -10.22 -1.86
CA ALA A 90 -1.20 -11.41 -1.47
C ALA A 90 -1.81 -11.27 -0.06
N ILE A 91 -1.09 -10.65 0.88
CA ILE A 91 -1.58 -10.50 2.26
C ILE A 91 -2.83 -9.62 2.38
N ARG A 92 -3.25 -8.91 1.32
CA ARG A 92 -4.41 -7.99 1.32
C ARG A 92 -5.77 -8.68 1.32
N SER A 93 -5.81 -9.93 0.89
CA SER A 93 -7.01 -10.76 0.79
C SER A 93 -7.07 -11.85 1.86
N CYS A 94 -6.14 -11.83 2.82
CA CYS A 94 -6.01 -12.83 3.86
C CYS A 94 -6.84 -12.50 5.10
N ASP A 95 -7.09 -13.52 5.92
CA ASP A 95 -7.72 -13.31 7.22
C ASP A 95 -6.87 -12.39 8.11
N PRO A 96 -7.50 -11.49 8.90
CA PRO A 96 -6.78 -10.58 9.78
C PRO A 96 -5.81 -11.27 10.74
N GLU A 97 -6.11 -12.48 11.19
CA GLU A 97 -5.25 -13.24 12.10
C GLU A 97 -3.91 -13.63 11.48
N VAL A 98 -3.86 -13.82 10.17
CA VAL A 98 -2.60 -14.07 9.44
C VAL A 98 -1.96 -12.75 9.02
N ALA A 99 -2.77 -11.83 8.50
CA ALA A 99 -2.29 -10.60 7.89
C ALA A 99 -1.71 -9.60 8.89
N VAL A 100 -2.41 -9.34 10.00
CA VAL A 100 -2.03 -8.28 10.95
C VAL A 100 -0.66 -8.55 11.60
N PRO A 101 -0.36 -9.76 12.13
CA PRO A 101 0.97 -10.02 12.69
C PRO A 101 2.11 -9.85 11.68
N ALA A 102 1.89 -10.30 10.44
CA ALA A 102 2.86 -10.15 9.35
C ALA A 102 3.10 -8.68 8.97
N LEU A 103 2.04 -7.87 8.94
CA LEU A 103 2.10 -6.45 8.63
C LEU A 103 2.76 -5.64 9.76
N VAL A 104 2.44 -5.95 11.03
CA VAL A 104 3.13 -5.37 12.20
C VAL A 104 4.64 -5.63 12.10
N GLN A 105 5.04 -6.87 11.83
CA GLN A 105 6.45 -7.22 11.66
C GLN A 105 7.09 -6.47 10.49
N SER A 106 6.39 -6.34 9.38
CA SER A 106 6.88 -5.59 8.20
C SER A 106 7.09 -4.11 8.50
N TRP A 107 6.17 -3.46 9.21
CA TRP A 107 6.30 -2.06 9.64
C TRP A 107 7.53 -1.80 10.51
N THR A 108 7.83 -2.70 11.46
CA THR A 108 9.00 -2.52 12.34
C THR A 108 10.34 -2.55 11.59
N LYS A 109 10.40 -3.26 10.46
CA LYS A 109 11.58 -3.45 9.60
C LYS A 109 11.54 -2.63 8.30
N ALA A 110 10.54 -1.77 8.13
CA ALA A 110 10.30 -1.11 6.85
C ALA A 110 11.48 -0.22 6.42
N PRO A 111 11.99 -0.34 5.19
CA PRO A 111 12.95 0.62 4.64
C PRO A 111 12.28 1.97 4.39
N ALA A 112 13.09 3.04 4.32
CA ALA A 112 12.60 4.38 3.98
C ALA A 112 12.29 4.59 2.49
N ASP A 113 12.25 3.52 1.70
CA ASP A 113 11.90 3.53 0.28
C ASP A 113 10.40 3.77 0.09
N THR A 114 10.04 4.80 -0.67
CA THR A 114 8.63 5.24 -0.77
C THR A 114 7.76 4.26 -1.55
N ALA A 115 8.31 3.54 -2.53
CA ALA A 115 7.58 2.51 -3.28
C ALA A 115 7.23 1.32 -2.38
N HIS A 116 8.19 0.85 -1.56
CA HIS A 116 7.95 -0.17 -0.56
C HIS A 116 6.93 0.28 0.49
N LEU A 117 7.11 1.48 1.04
CA LEU A 117 6.19 2.05 2.03
C LEU A 117 4.78 2.18 1.48
N MET A 118 4.61 2.53 0.21
CA MET A 118 3.30 2.59 -0.45
C MET A 118 2.59 1.23 -0.47
N ARG A 119 3.32 0.15 -0.81
CA ARG A 119 2.76 -1.21 -0.80
C ARG A 119 2.41 -1.66 0.60
N LEU A 120 3.29 -1.42 1.57
CA LEU A 120 3.06 -1.76 2.97
C LEU A 120 1.86 -0.99 3.55
N TYR A 121 1.76 0.31 3.27
CA TYR A 121 0.62 1.13 3.63
C TYR A 121 -0.69 0.62 3.01
N ARG A 122 -0.70 0.31 1.70
CA ARG A 122 -1.88 -0.24 1.01
C ARG A 122 -2.31 -1.58 1.57
N ALA A 123 -1.35 -2.42 1.98
CA ALA A 123 -1.65 -3.68 2.63
C ALA A 123 -2.19 -3.49 4.05
N GLY A 124 -1.56 -2.61 4.82
CA GLY A 124 -1.96 -2.27 6.19
C GLY A 124 -3.33 -1.63 6.30
N ARG A 125 -3.66 -0.67 5.43
CA ARG A 125 -4.92 0.09 5.51
C ARG A 125 -6.18 -0.75 5.34
N ARG A 126 -6.05 -1.97 4.80
CA ARG A 126 -7.16 -2.92 4.68
C ARG A 126 -7.63 -3.43 6.04
N TYR A 127 -6.77 -3.46 7.06
CA TYR A 127 -7.06 -4.07 8.35
C TYR A 127 -7.17 -2.99 9.43
N ARG A 128 -8.32 -2.91 10.08
CA ARG A 128 -8.58 -2.02 11.22
C ARG A 128 -8.36 -2.81 12.51
N ASP A 129 -7.11 -2.82 13.00
CA ASP A 129 -6.67 -3.63 14.15
C ASP A 129 -5.80 -2.80 15.10
N GLY A 130 -6.07 -2.90 16.40
CA GLY A 130 -5.37 -2.18 17.46
C GLY A 130 -3.86 -2.44 17.52
N ARG A 131 -3.39 -3.63 17.12
CA ARG A 131 -1.95 -3.97 17.05
C ARG A 131 -1.26 -3.19 15.94
N LEU A 132 -1.89 -3.14 14.77
CA LEU A 132 -1.38 -2.37 13.62
C LEU A 132 -1.41 -0.87 13.93
N TYR A 133 -2.53 -0.37 14.47
CA TYR A 133 -2.66 1.00 14.95
C TYR A 133 -1.52 1.38 15.90
N THR A 134 -1.28 0.58 16.93
CA THR A 134 -0.22 0.86 17.92
C THR A 134 1.15 0.92 17.27
N THR A 135 1.43 0.03 16.32
CA THR A 135 2.72 -0.02 15.62
C THR A 135 2.94 1.23 14.78
N VAL A 136 1.97 1.61 13.93
CA VAL A 136 2.10 2.84 13.11
C VAL A 136 2.06 4.10 13.96
N ARG A 137 1.34 4.09 15.10
CA ARG A 137 1.36 5.18 16.09
C ARG A 137 2.77 5.44 16.62
N THR A 138 3.44 4.39 17.06
CA THR A 138 4.82 4.45 17.56
C THR A 138 5.76 4.97 16.49
N LEU A 139 5.66 4.44 15.26
CA LEU A 139 6.53 4.86 14.15
C LEU A 139 6.32 6.32 13.74
N ALA A 140 5.08 6.81 13.72
CA ALA A 140 4.79 8.21 13.38
C ALA A 140 5.38 9.18 14.42
N SER A 141 5.28 8.80 15.70
CA SER A 141 5.66 9.64 16.83
C SER A 141 7.16 9.59 17.16
N ASP A 142 7.89 8.58 16.69
CA ASP A 142 9.32 8.40 16.96
C ASP A 142 10.19 9.38 16.13
N PRO A 143 10.84 10.38 16.75
CA PRO A 143 11.67 11.35 16.03
C PRO A 143 12.96 10.74 15.48
N ALA A 144 13.40 9.57 15.96
CA ALA A 144 14.59 8.89 15.46
C ALA A 144 14.31 8.13 14.14
N ARG A 145 13.05 7.94 13.77
CA ARG A 145 12.71 7.26 12.51
C ARG A 145 12.91 8.17 11.29
N PRO A 146 13.37 7.61 10.16
CA PRO A 146 13.41 8.32 8.89
C PRO A 146 12.08 8.99 8.53
N ARG A 147 12.16 10.22 8.03
CA ARG A 147 10.98 11.03 7.68
C ARG A 147 9.97 10.30 6.77
N PRO A 148 10.36 9.58 5.69
CA PRO A 148 9.41 8.85 4.86
C PRO A 148 8.60 7.81 5.63
N ILE A 149 9.24 7.11 6.59
CA ILE A 149 8.58 6.11 7.44
C ILE A 149 7.54 6.80 8.34
N ARG A 150 7.91 7.92 8.98
CA ARG A 150 7.00 8.69 9.84
C ARG A 150 5.77 9.19 9.06
N ILE A 151 5.97 9.70 7.84
CA ILE A 151 4.89 10.15 6.96
C ILE A 151 3.97 8.99 6.54
N ALA A 152 4.55 7.86 6.13
CA ALA A 152 3.79 6.67 5.76
C ALA A 152 2.99 6.10 6.96
N ALA A 153 3.58 6.11 8.15
CA ALA A 153 2.92 5.70 9.38
C ALA A 153 1.77 6.65 9.76
N LEU A 154 1.91 7.96 9.50
CA LEU A 154 0.84 8.95 9.66
C LEU A 154 -0.36 8.66 8.75
N ALA A 155 -0.11 8.29 7.49
CA ALA A 155 -1.17 7.85 6.59
C ALA A 155 -1.79 6.52 7.03
N GLY A 156 -0.97 5.60 7.56
CA GLY A 156 -1.45 4.37 8.21
C GLY A 156 -2.44 4.67 9.34
N LEU A 157 -2.10 5.58 10.26
CA LEU A 157 -2.98 6.03 11.35
C LEU A 157 -4.30 6.60 10.83
N ALA A 158 -4.23 7.47 9.83
CA ALA A 158 -5.41 8.06 9.21
C ALA A 158 -6.39 6.99 8.73
N ALA A 159 -5.87 5.99 8.01
CA ALA A 159 -6.69 4.92 7.47
C ALA A 159 -7.26 3.95 8.53
N GLN A 160 -6.66 3.88 9.73
CA GLN A 160 -7.23 3.11 10.85
C GLN A 160 -8.50 3.78 11.42
N VAL A 161 -8.51 5.11 11.51
CA VAL A 161 -9.62 5.86 12.13
C VAL A 161 -10.69 6.28 11.13
N GLU A 162 -10.32 6.48 9.87
CA GLU A 162 -11.22 6.80 8.77
C GLU A 162 -10.72 6.09 7.49
N PRO A 163 -11.30 4.94 7.12
CA PRO A 163 -10.83 4.11 6.00
C PRO A 163 -10.82 4.82 4.65
N ARG A 164 -11.65 5.87 4.49
CA ARG A 164 -11.71 6.65 3.25
C ARG A 164 -10.54 7.63 3.10
N ILE A 165 -9.83 8.00 4.17
CA ILE A 165 -8.63 8.84 4.02
C ILE A 165 -7.52 8.00 3.40
N ALA A 166 -7.00 8.49 2.27
CA ALA A 166 -5.90 7.85 1.56
C ALA A 166 -4.76 8.83 1.28
N MET A 167 -3.55 8.29 1.13
CA MET A 167 -2.38 9.04 0.67
C MET A 167 -1.65 8.29 -0.45
N ASP A 168 -1.19 9.03 -1.46
CA ASP A 168 -0.27 8.50 -2.47
C ASP A 168 1.19 8.73 -2.05
N LEU A 169 1.82 7.67 -1.54
CA LEU A 169 3.21 7.68 -1.12
C LEU A 169 4.22 7.67 -2.28
N ASN A 170 3.85 7.26 -3.50
CA ASN A 170 4.75 7.30 -4.65
C ASN A 170 5.05 8.75 -5.08
N LEU A 171 4.14 9.66 -4.74
CA LEU A 171 4.28 11.09 -4.97
C LEU A 171 5.02 11.80 -3.83
N LEU A 172 5.45 11.05 -2.80
CA LEU A 172 6.32 11.54 -1.74
C LEU A 172 7.73 11.76 -2.28
N ARG A 173 7.96 12.96 -2.80
CA ARG A 173 9.25 13.38 -3.37
C ARG A 173 9.64 14.78 -2.92
N PRO A 174 10.95 15.08 -2.83
CA PRO A 174 11.43 16.45 -2.66
C PRO A 174 10.90 17.32 -3.81
N ILE A 175 10.45 18.53 -3.50
CA ILE A 175 10.06 19.51 -4.52
C ILE A 175 11.35 20.16 -5.03
N SER A 176 11.63 20.01 -6.33
CA SER A 176 12.81 20.62 -6.97
C SER A 176 12.86 22.12 -6.71
N GLY A 177 14.03 22.63 -6.32
CA GLY A 177 14.24 24.04 -5.99
C GLY A 177 13.79 24.48 -4.60
N LEU A 178 13.11 23.63 -3.82
CA LEU A 178 12.65 23.96 -2.46
C LEU A 178 13.24 22.97 -1.44
N ARG A 179 14.41 23.31 -0.88
CA ARG A 179 15.09 22.47 0.13
C ARG A 179 14.14 22.14 1.29
N GLY A 180 14.07 20.85 1.62
CA GLY A 180 13.28 20.35 2.75
C GLY A 180 11.78 20.22 2.51
N ARG A 181 11.25 20.71 1.37
CA ARG A 181 9.84 20.54 1.03
C ARG A 181 9.60 19.25 0.28
N TRP A 182 8.54 18.55 0.65
CA TRP A 182 8.08 17.36 -0.06
C TRP A 182 6.63 17.52 -0.45
N GLN A 183 6.28 16.89 -1.57
CA GLN A 183 4.90 16.77 -1.99
C GLN A 183 4.29 15.54 -1.32
N SER A 184 3.16 15.65 -0.64
CA SER A 184 2.27 14.52 -0.36
C SER A 184 0.96 14.75 -1.12
N ILE A 185 0.19 13.70 -1.41
CA ILE A 185 -1.17 13.84 -1.96
C ILE A 185 -2.10 13.02 -1.09
N TRP A 186 -3.07 13.70 -0.48
CA TRP A 186 -4.13 13.12 0.33
C TRP A 186 -5.43 13.22 -0.45
N PHE A 187 -6.28 12.21 -0.37
CA PHE A 187 -7.55 12.17 -1.09
C PHE A 187 -8.56 11.29 -0.34
N TRP A 188 -9.83 11.48 -0.67
CA TRP A 188 -10.91 10.60 -0.24
C TRP A 188 -11.04 9.43 -1.21
N ASP A 189 -10.92 8.22 -0.68
CA ASP A 189 -11.05 6.96 -1.39
C ASP A 189 -12.43 6.36 -1.09
N ASN A 190 -13.38 6.56 -2.01
CA ASN A 190 -14.75 6.08 -1.88
C ASN A 190 -14.87 4.55 -1.96
N HIS A 191 -13.78 3.85 -2.28
CA HIS A 191 -13.69 2.41 -2.27
C HIS A 191 -12.90 1.91 -1.06
N GLY A 192 -12.70 2.74 -0.04
CA GLY A 192 -12.03 2.37 1.21
C GLY A 192 -12.90 1.46 2.06
N TYR A 193 -12.75 0.14 1.90
CA TYR A 193 -13.35 -0.85 2.81
C TYR A 193 -12.25 -1.44 3.70
N SER A 194 -12.49 -1.49 5.01
CA SER A 194 -11.61 -2.14 5.98
C SER A 194 -12.24 -3.43 6.52
N VAL A 195 -11.41 -4.42 6.84
CA VAL A 195 -11.78 -5.57 7.65
C VAL A 195 -11.50 -5.21 9.10
N VAL A 196 -12.45 -5.50 9.98
CA VAL A 196 -12.23 -5.38 11.43
C VAL A 196 -11.28 -6.50 11.86
N GLY A 197 -10.17 -6.12 12.48
CA GLY A 197 -9.22 -7.06 13.05
C GLY A 197 -9.68 -7.60 14.41
N ALA A 198 -8.87 -8.49 14.99
CA ALA A 198 -9.17 -9.15 16.26
C ALA A 198 -9.09 -8.20 17.45
N VAL A 199 -8.21 -7.21 17.39
CA VAL A 199 -8.03 -6.22 18.46
C VAL A 199 -8.75 -4.92 18.08
N PRO A 200 -9.74 -4.45 18.85
CA PRO A 200 -10.41 -3.20 18.56
C PRO A 200 -9.46 -2.00 18.70
N LEU A 201 -9.79 -0.89 18.03
CA LEU A 201 -9.10 0.37 18.26
C LEU A 201 -9.50 0.97 19.63
N PRO A 202 -8.64 1.81 20.24
CA PRO A 202 -9.04 2.62 21.37
C PRO A 202 -10.30 3.45 21.06
N PRO A 203 -11.22 3.65 22.01
CA PRO A 203 -12.45 4.39 21.77
C PRO A 203 -12.20 5.86 21.39
N ASP A 204 -11.06 6.44 21.80
CA ASP A 204 -10.65 7.80 21.47
C ASP A 204 -9.62 7.85 20.32
N ALA A 205 -9.43 6.77 19.56
CA ALA A 205 -8.38 6.66 18.54
C ALA A 205 -8.39 7.83 17.52
N ARG A 206 -9.57 8.31 17.09
CA ARG A 206 -9.69 9.46 16.18
C ARG A 206 -9.14 10.74 16.82
N ALA A 207 -9.52 11.01 18.08
CA ALA A 207 -9.03 12.16 18.84
C ALA A 207 -7.51 12.04 19.08
N GLU A 208 -7.01 10.84 19.37
CA GLU A 208 -5.57 10.59 19.53
C GLU A 208 -4.79 10.85 18.24
N VAL A 209 -5.25 10.35 17.09
CA VAL A 209 -4.61 10.61 15.78
C VAL A 209 -4.56 12.11 15.49
N ARG A 210 -5.64 12.84 15.80
CA ARG A 210 -5.68 14.29 15.67
C ARG A 210 -4.63 14.96 16.56
N ARG A 211 -4.55 14.59 17.84
CA ARG A 211 -3.53 15.12 18.78
C ARG A 211 -2.09 14.86 18.30
N ILE A 212 -1.81 13.67 17.80
CA ILE A 212 -0.49 13.31 17.26
C ILE A 212 -0.16 14.18 16.05
N ALA A 213 -1.08 14.32 15.11
CA ALA A 213 -0.90 15.15 13.92
C ALA A 213 -0.70 16.63 14.29
N ASP A 214 -1.51 17.17 15.21
CA ASP A 214 -1.35 18.53 15.72
C ASP A 214 0.02 18.75 16.39
N GLY A 215 0.48 17.78 17.20
CA GLY A 215 1.79 17.83 17.85
C GLY A 215 2.94 17.86 16.84
N ILE A 216 2.88 16.99 15.83
CA ILE A 216 3.85 16.92 14.74
C ILE A 216 3.86 18.23 13.93
N ALA A 217 2.68 18.76 13.60
CA ALA A 217 2.54 20.01 12.85
C ALA A 217 3.19 21.20 13.59
N LYS A 218 3.03 21.27 14.92
CA LYS A 218 3.63 22.31 15.76
C LYS A 218 5.14 22.15 15.92
N ALA A 219 5.63 20.93 16.14
CA ALA A 219 7.06 20.66 16.42
C ALA A 219 7.99 20.84 15.21
N HIS A 220 7.48 20.67 13.99
CA HIS A 220 8.27 20.65 12.77
C HIS A 220 7.87 21.74 11.77
N ALA A 221 7.58 22.94 12.25
CA ALA A 221 7.18 24.06 11.42
C ALA A 221 8.16 24.21 10.22
N ARG A 222 7.63 24.03 8.99
CA ARG A 222 8.33 24.10 7.68
C ARG A 222 8.95 22.81 7.14
N ASP A 223 8.67 21.64 7.74
CA ASP A 223 9.09 20.36 7.18
C ASP A 223 7.93 19.56 6.55
N ALA A 224 8.27 18.61 5.68
CA ALA A 224 7.28 17.80 4.97
C ALA A 224 6.39 16.92 5.86
N LEU A 225 6.88 16.57 7.04
CA LEU A 225 6.12 15.79 8.00
C LEU A 225 5.05 16.68 8.65
N ALA A 226 5.38 17.93 9.00
CA ALA A 226 4.39 18.91 9.44
C ALA A 226 3.36 19.23 8.35
N ASP A 227 3.78 19.43 7.09
CA ASP A 227 2.85 19.65 5.97
C ASP A 227 1.84 18.49 5.82
N SER A 228 2.31 17.25 5.97
CA SER A 228 1.44 16.06 5.90
C SER A 228 0.52 15.96 7.11
N ALA A 229 1.00 16.32 8.31
CA ALA A 229 0.20 16.32 9.52
C ALA A 229 -0.90 17.39 9.51
N VAL A 230 -0.60 18.61 9.05
CA VAL A 230 -1.60 19.68 8.86
C VAL A 230 -2.70 19.24 7.90
N ARG A 231 -2.33 18.56 6.81
CA ARG A 231 -3.33 18.02 5.87
C ARG A 231 -4.19 16.96 6.52
N LEU A 232 -3.59 16.02 7.25
CA LEU A 232 -4.36 15.00 7.97
C LEU A 232 -5.39 15.62 8.92
N VAL A 233 -5.00 16.63 9.72
CA VAL A 233 -5.95 17.33 10.61
C VAL A 233 -7.13 17.89 9.83
N ARG A 234 -6.89 18.55 8.69
CA ARG A 234 -7.97 19.05 7.83
C ARG A 234 -8.90 17.95 7.33
N PHE A 235 -8.36 16.78 6.95
CA PHE A 235 -9.19 15.64 6.54
C PHE A 235 -10.01 15.10 7.71
N LEU A 236 -9.46 15.07 8.92
CA LEU A 236 -10.16 14.58 10.12
C LEU A 236 -11.25 15.53 10.60
N ASP A 237 -11.16 16.83 10.28
CA ASP A 237 -12.15 17.85 10.65
C ASP A 237 -13.34 17.92 9.67
N VAL A 238 -13.30 17.20 8.53
CA VAL A 238 -14.46 17.08 7.63
C VAL A 238 -15.45 16.08 8.22
N GLU A 239 -16.64 16.57 8.57
CA GLU A 239 -17.80 15.74 8.88
C GLU A 239 -18.50 15.32 7.58
N PHE A 240 -18.97 14.06 7.53
CA PHE A 240 -19.75 13.51 6.43
C PHE A 240 -21.11 13.07 6.95
#